data_AF-A0A3M0IE98-F1
#
_entry.id   AF-A0A3M0IE98-F1
#
_cell.length_a   1.000
_cell.length_b   1.000
_cell.length_c   1.000
_cell.angle_alpha   90.00
_cell.angle_beta   90.00
_cell.angle_gamma   90.00
#
_symmetry.space_group_name_H-M   'P 1'
#
loop_
_entity.id
_entity.type
_entity.pdbx_description
1 polymer ?
#
loop_
_entity_poly.entity_id
_entity_poly.type
_entity_poly.pdbx_seq_one_letter_code
_entity_poly.pdbx_strand_id
1 'polypeptide(L)'
;MTTPYVVTLDLGGIVDKAGLMDRSAHALGLPDWFGRNWDALADSLSDPSVWPPPAAGRPLLVVVTGWPEYARKRPEEWTVAQEVFTEASEREPRLTVALALG
;
A
#
# COMPACT_ATOMS: atom_id res chain seq x y z
N MET A 1 -23.48 -2.34 5.38
CA MET A 1 -22.02 -2.44 5.24
C MET A 1 -21.68 -2.18 3.78
N THR A 2 -20.90 -1.15 3.48
CA THR A 2 -20.47 -0.84 2.11
C THR A 2 -19.34 -1.80 1.72
N THR A 3 -19.45 -2.46 0.56
CA THR A 3 -18.39 -3.34 0.06
C THR A 3 -17.10 -2.54 -0.18
N PRO A 4 -15.93 -2.99 0.32
CA PRO A 4 -14.67 -2.29 0.07
C PRO A 4 -14.29 -2.32 -1.41
N TYR A 5 -13.67 -1.26 -1.92
CA TYR A 5 -12.93 -1.32 -3.17
C TYR A 5 -11.61 -2.04 -2.90
N VAL A 6 -11.27 -3.04 -3.71
CA VAL A 6 -10.10 -3.89 -3.47
C VAL A 6 -9.01 -3.53 -4.46
N VAL A 7 -7.81 -3.28 -3.96
CA VAL A 7 -6.59 -3.08 -4.73
C VAL A 7 -5.61 -4.19 -4.37
N THR A 8 -5.02 -4.83 -5.38
CA THR A 8 -3.93 -5.78 -5.17
C THR A 8 -2.58 -5.08 -5.35
N LEU A 9 -1.79 -5.06 -4.28
CA LEU A 9 -0.39 -4.66 -4.32
C LEU A 9 0.48 -5.92 -4.41
N ASP A 10 0.83 -6.33 -5.63
CA ASP A 10 1.64 -7.52 -5.87
C ASP A 10 3.13 -7.18 -5.89
N LEU A 11 3.86 -7.62 -4.86
CA LEU A 11 5.30 -7.42 -4.71
C LEU A 11 6.14 -8.57 -5.31
N GLY A 12 5.53 -9.46 -6.09
CA GLY A 12 6.24 -10.54 -6.77
C GLY A 12 7.37 -10.01 -7.66
N GLY A 13 8.59 -10.51 -7.44
CA GLY A 13 9.79 -10.07 -8.18
C GLY A 13 10.35 -8.71 -7.76
N ILE A 14 9.73 -8.01 -6.80
CA ILE A 14 10.24 -6.76 -6.25
C ILE A 14 11.30 -7.06 -5.18
N VAL A 15 12.46 -6.41 -5.31
CA VAL A 15 13.65 -6.72 -4.47
C VAL A 15 14.28 -5.49 -3.81
N ASP A 16 13.71 -4.31 -4.03
CA ASP A 16 14.17 -3.05 -3.47
C ASP A 16 13.03 -2.06 -3.23
N LYS A 17 13.30 -1.07 -2.37
CA LYS A 17 12.36 -0.01 -2.01
C LYS A 17 11.81 0.74 -3.23
N ALA A 18 12.64 1.01 -4.23
CA ALA A 18 12.19 1.75 -5.42
C ALA A 18 11.07 0.99 -6.15
N GLY A 19 11.26 -0.32 -6.36
CA GLY A 19 10.23 -1.18 -6.95
C GLY A 19 8.97 -1.28 -6.11
N LEU A 20 9.07 -1.29 -4.78
CA LEU A 20 7.89 -1.28 -3.89
C LEU A 20 7.09 0.03 -4.06
N MET A 21 7.79 1.16 -4.13
CA MET A 21 7.18 2.48 -4.30
C MET A 21 6.50 2.61 -5.66
N ASP A 22 7.17 2.18 -6.72
CA ASP A 22 6.60 2.20 -8.08
C ASP A 22 5.39 1.27 -8.19
N ARG A 23 5.46 0.08 -7.57
CA ARG A 23 4.33 -0.86 -7.55
C ARG A 23 3.15 -0.31 -6.77
N SER A 24 3.40 0.37 -5.66
CA SER A 24 2.37 1.05 -4.85
C SER A 24 1.70 2.17 -5.66
N ALA A 25 2.49 3.04 -6.29
CA ALA A 25 1.99 4.12 -7.12
C ALA A 25 1.10 3.61 -8.26
N HIS A 26 1.55 2.56 -8.94
CA HIS A 26 0.79 1.94 -10.02
C HIS A 26 -0.51 1.29 -9.53
N ALA A 27 -0.45 0.48 -8.47
CA ALA A 27 -1.61 -0.26 -7.97
C ALA A 27 -2.72 0.67 -7.44
N LEU A 28 -2.33 1.77 -6.79
CA LEU A 28 -3.24 2.75 -6.23
C LEU A 28 -3.60 3.87 -7.23
N GLY A 29 -2.99 3.91 -8.42
CA GLY A 29 -3.18 4.99 -9.38
C GLY A 29 -2.81 6.36 -8.81
N LEU A 30 -1.72 6.42 -8.02
CA LEU A 30 -1.31 7.65 -7.33
C LEU A 30 -0.86 8.73 -8.34
N PRO A 31 -0.97 10.01 -7.98
CA PRO A 31 -0.53 11.11 -8.83
C PRO A 31 0.97 11.08 -9.15
N ASP A 32 1.36 11.67 -10.28
CA ASP A 32 2.76 11.71 -10.74
C ASP A 32 3.73 12.35 -9.74
N TRP A 33 3.23 13.27 -8.90
CA TRP A 33 4.00 13.93 -7.85
C TRP A 33 4.26 13.04 -6.62
N PHE A 34 3.80 11.78 -6.61
CA PHE A 34 4.04 10.83 -5.53
C PHE A 34 5.54 10.69 -5.22
N GLY A 35 5.90 10.98 -3.97
CA GLY A 35 7.29 11.17 -3.52
C GLY A 35 8.15 9.91 -3.43
N ARG A 36 7.58 8.71 -3.67
CA ARG A 36 8.31 7.42 -3.71
C ARG A 36 9.20 7.16 -2.49
N ASN A 37 8.69 7.43 -1.31
CA ASN A 37 9.33 7.16 -0.03
C ASN A 37 8.28 6.69 0.99
N TRP A 38 8.74 6.29 2.19
CA TRP A 38 7.87 5.71 3.22
C TRP A 38 6.81 6.70 3.73
N ASP A 39 7.21 7.95 3.97
CA ASP A 39 6.30 9.00 4.44
C ASP A 39 5.24 9.29 3.36
N ALA A 40 5.66 9.43 2.10
CA ALA A 40 4.76 9.65 0.98
C ALA A 40 3.75 8.49 0.82
N LEU A 41 4.18 7.25 1.05
CA LEU A 41 3.30 6.09 1.03
C LEU A 41 2.30 6.12 2.18
N ALA A 42 2.74 6.44 3.41
CA ALA A 42 1.87 6.59 4.56
C ALA A 42 0.82 7.69 4.33
N ASP A 43 1.25 8.85 3.83
CA ASP A 43 0.37 9.98 3.53
C ASP A 43 -0.65 9.62 2.44
N SER A 44 -0.21 8.97 1.36
CA SER A 44 -1.11 8.58 0.26
C SER A 44 -2.12 7.51 0.67
N LEU A 45 -1.70 6.55 1.49
CA LEU A 45 -2.61 5.53 2.04
C LEU A 45 -3.63 6.15 2.99
N SER A 46 -3.24 7.18 3.76
CA SER A 46 -4.10 7.86 4.74
C SER A 46 -4.96 8.97 4.15
N ASP A 47 -4.79 9.32 2.86
CA ASP A 47 -5.54 10.38 2.19
C ASP A 47 -6.51 9.83 1.12
N PRO A 48 -7.80 9.72 1.45
CA PRO A 48 -8.85 9.30 0.52
C PRO A 48 -8.96 10.16 -0.75
N SER A 49 -8.43 11.39 -0.76
CA SER A 49 -8.48 12.27 -1.93
C SER A 49 -7.59 11.80 -3.08
N VAL A 50 -6.56 10.99 -2.79
CA VAL A 50 -5.63 10.44 -3.79
C VAL A 50 -5.84 8.96 -4.09
N TRP A 51 -6.84 8.34 -3.47
CA TRP A 51 -7.20 6.94 -3.74
C TRP A 51 -7.78 6.79 -5.16
N PRO A 52 -7.81 5.55 -5.69
CA PRO A 52 -8.47 5.26 -6.96
C PRO A 52 -9.89 5.86 -7.01
N PRO A 53 -10.30 6.52 -8.11
CA PRO A 53 -11.65 7.08 -8.23
C PRO A 53 -12.79 6.10 -7.92
N PRO A 54 -12.69 4.79 -8.27
CA PRO A 54 -13.70 3.81 -7.87
C PRO A 54 -13.84 3.58 -6.36
N ALA A 55 -12.88 4.01 -5.54
CA ALA A 55 -12.90 3.96 -4.07
C ALA A 55 -13.57 5.19 -3.43
N ALA A 56 -13.98 6.18 -4.23
CA ALA A 56 -14.63 7.39 -3.71
C ALA A 56 -15.89 7.04 -2.89
N GLY A 57 -15.89 7.48 -1.62
CA GLY A 57 -17.03 7.27 -0.71
C GLY A 57 -17.18 5.85 -0.15
N ARG A 58 -16.22 4.96 -0.35
CA ARG A 58 -16.25 3.57 0.16
C ARG A 58 -14.93 3.19 0.84
N PRO A 59 -14.94 2.13 1.68
CA PRO A 59 -13.70 1.60 2.24
C PRO A 59 -12.74 1.10 1.15
N LEU A 60 -11.44 1.22 1.41
CA LEU A 60 -10.36 0.70 0.57
C LEU A 60 -9.70 -0.49 1.28
N LEU A 61 -9.63 -1.63 0.59
CA LEU A 61 -8.86 -2.79 1.00
C LEU A 61 -7.66 -2.96 0.08
N VAL A 62 -6.46 -2.80 0.61
CA VAL A 62 -5.21 -3.09 -0.10
C VAL A 62 -4.75 -4.50 0.30
N VAL A 63 -4.70 -5.42 -0.65
CA VAL A 63 -4.21 -6.78 -0.45
C VAL A 63 -2.78 -6.86 -0.97
N VAL A 64 -1.82 -7.00 -0.06
CA VAL A 64 -0.40 -7.12 -0.39
C VAL A 64 -0.07 -8.59 -0.61
N THR A 65 0.43 -8.94 -1.80
CA THR A 65 0.77 -10.30 -2.22
C THR A 65 2.24 -10.36 -2.66
N GLY A 66 2.83 -11.55 -2.80
CA GLY A 66 4.19 -11.71 -3.32
C GLY A 66 5.32 -11.15 -2.44
N TRP A 67 5.01 -10.66 -1.25
CA TRP A 67 5.94 -10.01 -0.34
C TRP A 67 7.02 -10.90 0.33
N PRO A 68 6.89 -12.24 0.47
CA PRO A 68 7.90 -13.02 1.21
C PRO A 68 9.33 -12.91 0.66
N GLU A 69 9.51 -12.79 -0.66
CA GLU A 69 10.84 -12.60 -1.25
C GLU A 69 11.44 -11.24 -0.86
N TYR A 70 10.65 -10.18 -0.94
CA TYR A 70 11.03 -8.84 -0.50
C TYR A 70 11.43 -8.85 0.97
N ALA A 71 10.57 -9.39 1.84
CA ALA A 71 10.80 -9.46 3.28
C ALA A 71 12.08 -10.23 3.64
N ARG A 72 12.37 -11.32 2.91
CA ARG A 72 13.61 -12.09 3.11
C ARG A 72 14.86 -11.32 2.68
N LYS A 73 14.79 -10.57 1.57
CA LYS A 73 15.93 -9.81 1.04
C LYS A 73 16.16 -8.50 1.78
N ARG A 74 15.11 -7.89 2.33
CA ARG A 74 15.10 -6.56 2.93
C ARG A 74 14.34 -6.56 4.27
N PRO A 75 14.78 -7.31 5.29
CA PRO A 75 14.02 -7.48 6.52
C PRO A 75 13.77 -6.15 7.27
N GLU A 76 14.77 -5.27 7.32
CA GLU A 76 14.64 -3.95 7.96
C GLU A 76 13.63 -3.05 7.23
N GLU A 77 13.70 -2.98 5.90
CA GLU A 77 12.75 -2.21 5.09
C GLU A 77 11.33 -2.79 5.17
N TRP A 78 11.20 -4.12 5.30
CA TRP A 78 9.92 -4.78 5.46
C TRP A 78 9.26 -4.49 6.81
N THR A 79 10.07 -4.36 7.89
CA THR A 79 9.56 -3.85 9.18
C THR A 79 8.98 -2.45 8.99
N VAL A 80 9.71 -1.55 8.33
CA VAL A 80 9.23 -0.18 8.05
C VAL A 80 7.97 -0.18 7.19
N ALA A 81 7.89 -1.04 6.16
CA ALA A 81 6.69 -1.16 5.34
C ALA A 81 5.45 -1.56 6.17
N GLN A 82 5.60 -2.51 7.09
CA GLN A 82 4.51 -2.93 7.99
C GLN A 82 4.10 -1.83 8.97
N GLU A 83 5.06 -1.07 9.49
CA GLU A 83 4.80 0.10 10.33
C GLU A 83 3.98 1.14 9.54
N VAL A 84 4.40 1.47 8.31
CA VAL A 84 3.67 2.39 7.41
C VAL A 84 2.25 1.90 7.12
N PHE A 85 2.05 0.61 6.83
CA PHE A 85 0.72 0.06 6.57
C PHE A 85 -0.18 0.12 7.82
N THR A 86 0.40 -0.15 8.99
CA THR A 86 -0.31 -0.10 10.28
C THR A 86 -0.71 1.33 10.61
N GLU A 87 0.24 2.25 10.58
CA GLU A 87 0.03 3.67 10.85
C GLU A 87 -1.03 4.27 9.91
N ALA A 88 -0.96 3.97 8.61
CA ALA A 88 -1.95 4.48 7.67
C ALA A 88 -3.37 3.95 7.97
N SER A 89 -3.48 2.67 8.37
CA SER A 89 -4.77 2.06 8.73
C SER A 89 -5.32 2.62 10.05
N GLU A 90 -4.45 3.05 10.96
CA GLU A 90 -4.85 3.76 12.20
C GLU A 90 -5.32 5.19 11.92
N ARG A 91 -4.69 5.88 10.95
CA ARG A 91 -5.03 7.27 10.58
C ARG A 91 -6.33 7.39 9.79
N GLU A 92 -6.64 6.44 8.89
CA GLU A 92 -7.87 6.43 8.08
C GLU A 92 -8.68 5.14 8.32
N PRO A 93 -9.77 5.20 9.11
CA PRO A 93 -10.56 4.03 9.49
C PRO A 93 -11.22 3.26 8.32
N ARG A 94 -11.30 3.86 7.13
CA ARG A 94 -11.81 3.20 5.92
C ARG A 94 -10.73 2.45 5.15
N LEU A 95 -9.46 2.57 5.52
CA LEU A 95 -8.37 1.79 4.96
C LEU A 95 -8.24 0.47 5.72
N THR A 96 -8.02 -0.61 4.97
CA THR A 96 -7.51 -1.86 5.52
C THR A 96 -6.38 -2.35 4.63
N VAL A 97 -5.24 -2.68 5.23
CA VAL A 97 -4.14 -3.35 4.53
C VAL A 97 -4.05 -4.79 5.02
N ALA A 98 -4.17 -5.74 4.10
CA ALA A 98 -4.09 -7.16 4.39
C ALA A 98 -2.84 -7.77 3.74
N LEU A 99 -2.00 -8.44 4.53
CA LEU A 99 -0.85 -9.19 4.03
C LEU A 99 -1.29 -10.62 3.71
N ALA A 100 -1.34 -10.96 2.42
CA ALA A 100 -1.69 -12.30 1.98
C ALA A 100 -0.44 -13.19 1.98
N LEU A 101 -0.48 -14.25 2.77
CA LEU A 101 0.40 -15.41 2.61
C LEU A 101 -0.25 -16.25 1.52
N GLY A 102 0.32 -16.24 0.31
CA GLY A 102 -0.17 -17.07 -0.80
C GLY A 102 -0.18 -18.55 -0.48
#